data_AF-A0A952M7F1-F1
#
_entry.id   AF-A0A952M7F1-F1
#
_cell.length_a   1.000
_cell.length_b   1.000
_cell.length_c   1.000
_cell.angle_alpha   90.00
_cell.angle_beta   90.00
_cell.angle_gamma   90.00
#
_symmetry.space_group_name_H-M   'P 1'
#
loop_
_entity.id
_entity.type
_entity.pdbx_description
1 polymer ?
#
loop_
_entity_poly.entity_id
_entity_poly.type
_entity_poly.pdbx_seq_one_letter_code
_entity_poly.pdbx_strand_id
1 'polypeptide(L)'
;MDEADMIRVLEEQATPQQLDNFSHWMASAEAHRQHFRHVRQLWMDARGPWPTPISQEPLDRIHKRMHTRLRQRKVKWTIVQLAAMTIIATVLWWVVIQINDRKQPARQLIFNATTLTEVAATLEQKFHTHIVFEQQALANCRFTGSFSKATTLQDIMQAIAHGLYISIEDTGGAYRWRGEGC
;
A
#
# COMPACT_ATOMS: atom_id res chain seq x y z
N MET A 1 -61.02 -16.97 24.07
CA MET A 1 -60.51 -18.01 24.98
C MET A 1 -59.01 -17.81 25.08
N ASP A 2 -58.45 -17.76 26.28
CA ASP A 2 -57.00 -17.59 26.49
C ASP A 2 -56.28 -18.94 26.48
N GLU A 3 -54.98 -18.95 26.17
CA GLU A 3 -54.15 -20.15 26.10
C GLU A 3 -54.01 -20.84 27.47
N ALA A 4 -53.94 -20.03 28.54
CA ALA A 4 -53.89 -20.51 29.92
C ALA A 4 -55.14 -21.32 30.33
N ASP A 5 -56.32 -20.95 29.83
CA ASP A 5 -57.57 -21.67 30.12
C ASP A 5 -57.62 -23.02 29.37
N MET A 6 -57.07 -23.09 28.14
CA MET A 6 -56.98 -24.35 27.39
C MET A 6 -56.04 -25.36 28.06
N ILE A 7 -54.90 -24.90 28.61
CA ILE A 7 -53.97 -25.77 29.34
C ILE A 7 -54.66 -26.36 30.57
N ARG A 8 -55.41 -25.56 31.34
CA ARG A 8 -56.19 -26.06 32.49
C ARG A 8 -57.23 -27.11 32.10
N VAL A 9 -57.86 -26.98 30.92
CA VAL A 9 -58.77 -28.00 30.38
C VAL A 9 -58.01 -29.30 30.08
N LEU A 10 -56.82 -29.20 29.47
CA LEU A 10 -55.97 -30.38 29.17
C LEU A 10 -55.39 -31.06 30.42
N GLU A 11 -55.22 -30.29 31.51
CA GLU A 11 -54.80 -30.75 32.82
C GLU A 11 -55.94 -31.26 33.71
N GLU A 12 -57.19 -31.25 33.20
CA GLU A 12 -58.40 -31.63 33.95
C GLU A 12 -58.67 -30.77 35.21
N GLN A 13 -58.17 -29.53 35.22
CA GLN A 13 -58.30 -28.57 36.33
C GLN A 13 -59.18 -27.36 36.00
N ALA A 14 -59.93 -27.40 34.91
CA ALA A 14 -60.82 -26.31 34.51
C ALA A 14 -62.05 -26.21 35.42
N THR A 15 -62.41 -24.99 35.82
CA THR A 15 -63.65 -24.72 36.55
C THR A 15 -64.88 -24.92 35.64
N PRO A 16 -66.09 -25.14 36.19
CA PRO A 16 -67.31 -25.29 35.38
C PRO A 16 -67.56 -24.13 34.41
N GLN A 17 -67.26 -22.89 34.83
CA GLN A 17 -67.38 -21.70 33.99
C GLN A 17 -66.36 -21.71 32.83
N GLN A 18 -65.12 -22.15 33.09
CA GLN A 18 -64.09 -22.26 32.04
C GLN A 18 -64.44 -23.36 31.04
N LEU A 19 -65.00 -24.48 31.51
CA LEU A 19 -65.46 -25.57 30.65
C LEU A 19 -66.61 -25.13 29.74
N ASP A 20 -67.56 -24.37 30.27
CA ASP A 20 -68.68 -23.83 29.51
C ASP A 20 -68.21 -22.85 28.43
N ASN A 21 -67.35 -21.89 28.80
CA ASN A 21 -66.70 -20.96 27.87
C ASN A 21 -65.90 -21.70 26.78
N PHE A 22 -65.23 -22.80 27.13
CA PHE A 22 -64.48 -23.62 26.20
C PHE A 22 -65.39 -24.34 25.21
N SER A 23 -66.50 -24.90 25.68
CA SER A 23 -67.50 -25.54 24.83
C SER A 23 -68.13 -24.56 23.84
N HIS A 24 -68.50 -23.36 24.30
CA HIS A 24 -69.02 -22.28 23.47
C HIS A 24 -68.00 -21.82 22.42
N TRP A 25 -66.74 -21.66 22.83
CA TRP A 25 -65.66 -21.28 21.91
C TRP A 25 -65.40 -22.35 20.84
N MET A 26 -65.37 -23.65 21.21
CA MET A 26 -65.24 -24.75 20.24
C MET A 26 -66.43 -24.86 19.28
N ALA A 27 -67.64 -24.50 19.72
CA ALA A 27 -68.84 -24.54 18.89
C ALA A 27 -68.93 -23.36 17.90
N SER A 28 -68.29 -22.23 18.21
CA SER A 28 -68.42 -20.99 17.43
C SER A 28 -67.76 -21.01 16.04
N ALA A 29 -66.67 -21.77 15.84
CA ALA A 29 -65.96 -21.83 14.55
C ALA A 29 -65.10 -23.10 14.39
N GLU A 30 -64.97 -23.60 13.16
CA GLU A 30 -64.07 -24.73 12.84
C GLU A 30 -62.59 -24.39 13.09
N ALA A 31 -62.19 -23.13 12.85
CA ALA A 31 -60.82 -22.66 13.10
C ALA A 31 -60.40 -22.83 14.58
N HIS A 32 -61.33 -22.65 15.52
CA HIS A 32 -61.08 -22.87 16.95
C HIS A 32 -60.85 -24.35 17.26
N ARG A 33 -61.60 -25.24 16.60
CA ARG A 33 -61.39 -26.69 16.73
C ARG A 33 -60.02 -27.10 16.22
N GLN A 34 -59.57 -26.53 15.10
CA GLN A 34 -58.22 -26.79 14.56
C GLN A 34 -57.13 -26.23 15.48
N HIS A 35 -57.32 -25.03 16.02
CA HIS A 35 -56.39 -24.43 16.97
C HIS A 35 -56.21 -25.30 18.22
N PHE A 36 -57.31 -25.76 18.82
CA PHE A 36 -57.26 -26.65 19.98
C PHE A 36 -56.61 -28.00 19.66
N ARG A 37 -56.87 -28.59 18.48
CA ARG A 37 -56.19 -29.82 18.04
C ARG A 37 -54.67 -29.65 18.03
N HIS A 38 -54.17 -28.51 17.56
CA HIS A 38 -52.75 -28.22 17.52
C HIS A 38 -52.14 -28.13 18.92
N VAL A 39 -52.76 -27.37 19.82
CA VAL A 39 -52.31 -27.24 21.22
C VAL A 39 -52.35 -28.59 21.94
N ARG A 40 -53.43 -29.36 21.76
CA ARG A 40 -53.57 -30.71 22.33
C ARG A 40 -52.51 -31.67 21.82
N GLN A 41 -52.12 -31.57 20.55
CA GLN A 41 -51.08 -32.41 19.97
C GLN A 41 -49.71 -32.10 20.58
N LEU A 42 -49.31 -30.82 20.65
CA LEU A 42 -48.07 -30.41 21.32
C LEU A 42 -48.02 -30.87 22.78
N TRP A 43 -49.17 -30.83 23.45
CA TRP A 43 -49.29 -31.27 24.84
C TRP A 43 -49.14 -32.80 25.00
N MET A 44 -49.71 -33.59 24.08
CA MET A 44 -49.54 -35.04 24.05
C MET A 44 -48.08 -35.41 23.77
N ASP A 45 -47.43 -34.71 22.82
CA ASP A 45 -46.03 -34.92 22.45
C ASP A 45 -45.08 -34.58 23.61
N ALA A 46 -45.41 -33.56 24.42
CA ALA A 46 -44.64 -33.16 25.58
C ALA A 46 -44.82 -34.07 26.82
N ARG A 47 -45.86 -34.91 26.87
CA ARG A 47 -46.11 -35.85 28.00
C ARG A 47 -45.25 -37.12 27.96
N GLY A 48 -44.33 -37.24 26.99
CA GLY A 48 -43.36 -38.33 26.94
C GLY A 48 -42.26 -38.21 28.01
N PRO A 49 -41.43 -39.26 28.22
CA PRO A 49 -40.21 -39.11 29.01
C PRO A 49 -39.36 -38.01 28.37
N TRP A 50 -39.18 -36.90 29.09
CA TRP A 50 -38.23 -35.89 28.67
C TRP A 50 -36.89 -36.57 28.45
N PRO A 51 -36.24 -36.38 27.28
CA PRO A 51 -34.86 -36.81 27.14
C PRO A 51 -34.11 -36.19 28.31
N THR A 52 -33.54 -37.03 29.18
CA THR A 52 -32.69 -36.60 30.29
C THR A 52 -31.73 -35.54 29.77
N PRO A 53 -31.42 -34.47 30.53
CA PRO A 53 -30.63 -33.35 30.05
C PRO A 53 -29.48 -33.88 29.21
N ILE A 54 -29.56 -33.66 27.89
CA ILE A 54 -28.53 -34.12 26.96
C ILE A 54 -27.24 -33.60 27.57
N SER A 55 -26.35 -34.51 27.98
CA SER A 55 -25.08 -34.12 28.60
C SER A 55 -24.51 -33.00 27.74
N GLN A 56 -23.97 -31.91 28.31
CA GLN A 56 -23.53 -30.79 27.47
C GLN A 56 -22.34 -31.16 26.55
N GLU A 57 -21.80 -32.38 26.69
CA GLU A 57 -20.71 -32.95 25.91
C GLU A 57 -20.85 -32.86 24.37
N PRO A 58 -22.00 -33.14 23.74
CA PRO A 58 -22.17 -33.01 22.29
C PRO A 58 -22.17 -31.53 21.86
N LEU A 59 -22.78 -30.64 22.64
CA LEU A 59 -22.80 -29.19 22.38
C LEU A 59 -21.41 -28.58 22.55
N ASP A 60 -20.67 -28.99 23.59
CA ASP A 60 -19.29 -28.57 23.82
C ASP A 60 -18.35 -29.02 22.69
N ARG A 61 -18.55 -30.25 22.17
CA ARG A 61 -17.80 -30.74 21.01
C ARG A 61 -18.10 -29.93 19.75
N ILE A 62 -19.35 -29.51 19.55
CA ILE A 62 -19.73 -28.65 18.42
C ILE A 62 -19.12 -27.26 18.58
N HIS A 63 -19.18 -26.68 19.78
CA HIS A 63 -18.63 -25.35 20.07
C HIS A 63 -17.11 -25.30 19.89
N LYS A 64 -16.38 -26.33 20.36
CA LYS A 64 -14.92 -26.46 20.14
C LYS A 64 -14.54 -26.58 18.65
N ARG A 65 -15.36 -27.26 17.84
CA ARG A 65 -15.12 -27.40 16.39
C ARG A 65 -15.39 -26.11 15.61
N MET A 66 -16.30 -25.24 16.06
CA MET A 66 -16.55 -23.95 15.41
C MET A 66 -15.41 -22.95 15.62
N HIS A 67 -14.90 -22.81 16.85
CA HIS A 67 -13.84 -21.84 17.16
C HIS A 67 -12.50 -22.15 16.47
N THR A 68 -12.19 -23.42 16.26
CA THR A 68 -10.93 -23.85 15.62
C THR A 68 -10.89 -23.55 14.12
N ARG A 69 -12.02 -23.68 13.40
CA ARG A 69 -12.08 -23.41 11.95
C ARG A 69 -12.03 -21.92 11.60
N LEU A 70 -12.66 -21.07 12.41
CA LEU A 70 -12.66 -19.62 12.18
C LEU A 70 -11.27 -19.00 12.42
N ARG A 71 -10.55 -19.46 13.45
CA ARG A 71 -9.19 -18.98 13.76
C ARG A 71 -8.20 -19.34 12.66
N GLN A 72 -8.26 -20.56 12.11
CA GLN A 72 -7.36 -20.97 11.01
C GLN A 72 -7.58 -20.17 9.73
N ARG A 73 -8.84 -19.86 9.39
CA ARG A 73 -9.17 -19.08 8.18
C ARG A 73 -8.70 -17.62 8.30
N LYS A 74 -8.85 -17.00 9.48
CA LYS A 74 -8.34 -15.64 9.74
C LYS A 74 -6.82 -15.59 9.76
N VAL A 75 -6.13 -16.55 10.40
CA VAL A 75 -4.67 -16.60 10.48
C VAL A 75 -4.01 -16.74 9.11
N LYS A 76 -4.55 -17.57 8.20
CA LYS A 76 -4.02 -17.67 6.83
C LYS A 76 -4.19 -16.37 6.04
N TRP A 77 -5.28 -15.64 6.23
CA TRP A 77 -5.54 -14.39 5.52
C TRP A 77 -4.67 -13.23 6.02
N THR A 78 -4.41 -13.15 7.33
CA THR A 78 -3.51 -12.13 7.91
C THR A 78 -2.06 -12.31 7.48
N ILE A 79 -1.59 -13.55 7.34
CA ILE A 79 -0.21 -13.83 6.86
C ILE A 79 -0.03 -13.38 5.41
N VAL A 80 -1.03 -13.60 4.54
CA VAL A 80 -0.99 -13.17 3.14
C VAL A 80 -1.00 -11.63 3.02
N GLN A 81 -1.80 -10.93 3.84
CA GLN A 81 -1.88 -9.46 3.81
C GLN A 81 -0.57 -8.80 4.25
N LEU A 82 0.09 -9.33 5.28
CA LEU A 82 1.38 -8.80 5.74
C LEU A 82 2.49 -9.00 4.70
N ALA A 83 2.53 -10.15 4.02
CA ALA A 83 3.52 -10.42 2.97
C ALA A 83 3.37 -9.52 1.74
N ALA A 84 2.14 -9.15 1.34
CA ALA A 84 1.91 -8.26 0.22
C ALA A 84 2.33 -6.80 0.54
N MET A 85 2.04 -6.33 1.75
CA MET A 85 2.42 -4.97 2.19
C MET A 85 3.94 -4.81 2.29
N THR A 86 4.67 -5.82 2.76
CA THR A 86 6.14 -5.76 2.81
C THR A 86 6.74 -5.70 1.42
N ILE A 87 6.23 -6.48 0.45
CA ILE A 87 6.70 -6.44 -0.95
C ILE A 87 6.40 -5.09 -1.59
N ILE A 88 5.20 -4.53 -1.39
CA ILE A 88 4.86 -3.21 -1.93
C ILE A 88 5.74 -2.14 -1.30
N ALA A 89 5.96 -2.17 0.01
CA ALA A 89 6.84 -1.21 0.69
C ALA A 89 8.30 -1.33 0.22
N THR A 90 8.82 -2.54 0.03
CA THR A 90 10.20 -2.72 -0.49
C THR A 90 10.33 -2.30 -1.94
N VAL A 91 9.33 -2.56 -2.79
CA VAL A 91 9.32 -2.08 -4.19
C VAL A 91 9.17 -0.57 -4.25
N LEU A 92 8.28 0.04 -3.46
CA LEU A 92 8.14 1.49 -3.39
C LEU A 92 9.41 2.15 -2.84
N TRP A 93 10.03 1.57 -1.81
CA TRP A 93 11.31 2.03 -1.28
C TRP A 93 12.43 1.90 -2.33
N TRP A 94 12.49 0.78 -3.06
CA TRP A 94 13.45 0.56 -4.15
C TRP A 94 13.25 1.55 -5.31
N VAL A 95 12.02 1.85 -5.69
CA VAL A 95 11.68 2.85 -6.72
C VAL A 95 12.09 4.26 -6.26
N VAL A 96 11.84 4.62 -5.00
CA VAL A 96 12.25 5.92 -4.44
C VAL A 96 13.79 6.05 -4.44
N ILE A 97 14.53 5.00 -4.09
CA ILE A 97 16.00 4.99 -4.17
C ILE A 97 16.47 5.21 -5.61
N GLN A 98 15.93 4.47 -6.59
CA GLN A 98 16.31 4.59 -8.00
C GLN A 98 16.06 5.99 -8.58
N ILE A 99 15.04 6.70 -8.07
CA ILE A 99 14.73 8.08 -8.50
C ILE A 99 15.64 9.10 -7.78
N ASN A 100 16.06 8.82 -6.54
CA ASN A 100 16.88 9.72 -5.71
C ASN A 100 18.38 9.71 -6.07
N ASP A 101 18.89 8.63 -6.67
CA ASP A 101 20.31 8.52 -7.07
C ASP A 101 20.73 9.45 -8.23
N ARG A 102 19.80 10.22 -8.82
CA ARG A 102 20.11 11.14 -9.94
C ARG A 102 20.61 12.54 -9.53
N LYS A 103 20.71 12.86 -8.25
CA LYS A 103 21.15 14.21 -7.81
C LYS A 103 22.21 14.18 -6.72
N GLN A 104 23.38 13.62 -7.03
CA GLN A 104 24.59 14.08 -6.35
C GLN A 104 24.95 15.50 -6.83
N PRO A 105 25.19 16.47 -5.94
CA PRO A 105 25.71 17.78 -6.32
C PRO A 105 27.14 17.60 -6.83
N ALA A 106 27.31 17.48 -8.15
CA ALA A 106 28.63 17.55 -8.73
C ALA A 106 29.14 18.99 -8.63
N ARG A 107 30.37 19.16 -8.12
CA ARG A 107 31.03 20.46 -7.99
C ARG A 107 31.00 21.23 -9.32
N GLN A 108 30.55 22.48 -9.27
CA GLN A 108 30.64 23.45 -10.37
C GLN A 108 32.13 23.70 -10.71
N LEU A 109 32.43 23.98 -11.99
CA LEU A 109 33.75 24.44 -12.41
C LEU A 109 33.80 25.95 -12.22
N ILE A 110 34.71 26.44 -11.37
CA ILE A 110 34.85 27.87 -11.09
C ILE A 110 36.31 28.23 -11.37
N PHE A 111 36.51 29.22 -12.24
CA PHE A 111 37.79 29.82 -12.56
C PHE A 111 37.76 31.27 -12.11
N ASN A 112 38.75 31.68 -11.31
CA ASN A 112 38.84 33.03 -10.76
C ASN A 112 40.22 33.58 -11.09
N ALA A 113 40.28 34.38 -12.15
CA ALA A 113 41.52 34.91 -12.71
C ALA A 113 42.57 33.80 -12.94
N THR A 114 42.14 32.60 -13.30
CA THR A 114 42.97 31.40 -13.44
C THR A 114 43.71 31.44 -14.78
N THR A 115 44.97 31.02 -14.81
CA THR A 115 45.73 31.04 -16.08
C THR A 115 45.19 30.01 -17.06
N LEU A 116 45.24 30.29 -18.36
CA LEU A 116 44.74 29.35 -19.37
C LEU A 116 45.47 28.01 -19.32
N THR A 117 46.74 27.99 -18.92
CA THR A 117 47.48 26.74 -18.66
C THR A 117 46.78 25.87 -17.59
N GLU A 118 46.39 26.48 -16.47
CA GLU A 118 45.67 25.79 -15.40
C GLU A 118 44.24 25.43 -15.80
N VAL A 119 43.56 26.30 -16.56
CA VAL A 119 42.23 26.02 -17.11
C VAL A 119 42.31 24.81 -18.04
N ALA A 120 43.27 24.80 -18.97
CA ALA A 120 43.50 23.71 -19.90
C ALA A 120 43.76 22.39 -19.15
N ALA A 121 44.71 22.37 -18.20
CA ALA A 121 44.99 21.17 -17.40
C ALA A 121 43.74 20.64 -16.66
N THR A 122 42.91 21.54 -16.13
CA THR A 122 41.66 21.17 -15.47
C THR A 122 40.67 20.52 -16.45
N LEU A 123 40.55 21.08 -17.65
CA LEU A 123 39.67 20.55 -18.69
C LEU A 123 40.19 19.22 -19.26
N GLU A 124 41.50 19.10 -19.49
CA GLU A 124 42.15 17.86 -19.90
C GLU A 124 41.89 16.73 -18.90
N GLN A 125 42.08 16.99 -17.60
CA GLN A 125 41.84 16.01 -16.55
C GLN A 125 40.37 15.61 -16.44
N LYS A 126 39.45 16.58 -16.53
CA LYS A 126 38.02 16.32 -16.31
C LYS A 126 37.34 15.66 -17.50
N PHE A 127 37.73 16.02 -18.71
CA PHE A 127 37.09 15.57 -19.95
C PHE A 127 37.94 14.59 -20.75
N HIS A 128 39.10 14.18 -20.23
CA HIS A 128 40.03 13.25 -20.88
C HIS A 128 40.40 13.69 -22.30
N THR A 129 40.67 14.99 -22.45
CA THR A 129 41.06 15.61 -23.73
C THR A 129 42.49 16.10 -23.68
N HIS A 130 43.06 16.43 -24.84
CA HIS A 130 44.32 17.15 -24.95
C HIS A 130 44.09 18.56 -25.50
N ILE A 131 44.78 19.57 -24.96
CA ILE A 131 44.68 20.97 -25.36
C ILE A 131 46.08 21.48 -25.68
N VAL A 132 46.25 22.04 -26.88
CA VAL A 132 47.53 22.55 -27.38
C VAL A 132 47.38 24.04 -27.68
N PHE A 133 48.25 24.85 -27.08
CA PHE A 133 48.37 26.27 -27.38
C PHE A 133 49.26 26.44 -28.63
N GLU A 134 48.74 27.13 -29.64
CA GLU A 134 49.56 27.44 -30.82
C GLU A 134 50.53 28.58 -30.54
N GLN A 135 50.11 29.56 -29.73
CA GLN A 135 50.95 30.66 -29.28
C GLN A 135 51.17 30.58 -27.76
N GLN A 136 52.43 30.58 -27.33
CA GLN A 136 52.79 30.55 -25.91
C GLN A 136 52.26 31.76 -25.14
N ALA A 137 52.00 32.88 -25.82
CA ALA A 137 51.41 34.09 -25.24
C ALA A 137 50.04 33.81 -24.56
N LEU A 138 49.28 32.85 -25.07
CA LEU A 138 47.97 32.46 -24.52
C LEU A 138 48.08 31.81 -23.14
N ALA A 139 49.19 31.13 -22.84
CA ALA A 139 49.36 30.28 -21.66
C ALA A 139 49.15 31.04 -20.34
N ASN A 140 49.51 32.33 -20.33
CA ASN A 140 49.43 33.20 -19.15
C ASN A 140 48.13 34.00 -19.06
N CYS A 141 47.26 33.92 -20.08
CA CYS A 141 46.00 34.67 -20.06
C CYS A 141 45.09 34.20 -18.94
N ARG A 142 44.48 35.17 -18.27
CA ARG A 142 43.62 34.89 -17.12
C ARG A 142 42.17 34.83 -17.56
N PHE A 143 41.51 33.76 -17.15
CA PHE A 143 40.10 33.55 -17.39
C PHE A 143 39.33 33.54 -16.07
N THR A 144 38.18 34.19 -16.08
CA THR A 144 37.22 34.19 -14.96
C THR A 144 35.88 33.75 -15.49
N GLY A 145 35.32 32.70 -14.90
CA GLY A 145 34.06 32.13 -15.33
C GLY A 145 33.59 31.00 -14.41
N SER A 146 32.31 30.70 -14.46
CA SER A 146 31.71 29.59 -13.72
C SER A 146 30.82 28.77 -14.64
N PHE A 147 30.96 27.46 -14.58
CA PHE A 147 30.23 26.51 -15.41
C PHE A 147 29.51 25.48 -14.56
N SER A 148 28.25 25.26 -14.93
CA SER A 148 27.39 24.27 -14.29
C SER A 148 27.79 22.84 -14.70
N LYS A 149 27.28 21.82 -13.99
CA LYS A 149 27.50 20.41 -14.35
C LYS A 149 26.94 20.06 -15.75
N ALA A 150 25.85 20.70 -16.16
CA ALA A 150 25.18 20.40 -17.41
C ALA A 150 25.90 21.00 -18.63
N THR A 151 26.88 21.87 -18.40
CA THR A 151 27.63 22.54 -19.46
C THR A 151 28.60 21.56 -20.11
N THR A 152 28.53 21.43 -21.43
CA THR A 152 29.40 20.53 -22.19
C THR A 152 30.80 21.13 -22.35
N LEU A 153 31.79 20.31 -22.70
CA LEU A 153 33.13 20.80 -23.02
C LEU A 153 33.07 21.86 -24.14
N GLN A 154 32.22 21.64 -25.15
CA GLN A 154 32.06 22.54 -26.28
C GLN A 154 31.52 23.91 -25.85
N ASP A 155 30.53 23.95 -24.95
CA ASP A 155 30.00 25.21 -24.41
C ASP A 155 31.07 25.97 -23.61
N ILE A 156 31.89 25.25 -22.83
CA ILE A 156 33.00 25.84 -22.07
C ILE A 156 34.05 26.43 -23.02
N MET A 157 34.46 25.65 -24.04
CA MET A 157 35.42 26.09 -25.06
C MET A 157 34.89 27.34 -25.77
N GLN A 158 33.61 27.35 -26.16
CA GLN A 158 33.00 28.49 -26.82
C GLN A 158 32.96 29.73 -25.91
N ALA A 159 32.64 29.57 -24.62
CA ALA A 159 32.68 30.68 -23.67
C ALA A 159 34.09 31.25 -23.48
N ILE A 160 35.12 30.40 -23.42
CA ILE A 160 36.52 30.82 -23.35
C ILE A 160 36.93 31.54 -24.64
N ALA A 161 36.58 30.98 -25.80
CA ALA A 161 36.84 31.57 -27.11
C ALA A 161 36.26 32.98 -27.22
N HIS A 162 35.00 33.17 -26.80
CA HIS A 162 34.37 34.49 -26.78
C HIS A 162 34.96 35.44 -25.73
N GLY A 163 35.27 34.93 -24.53
CA GLY A 163 35.78 35.76 -23.45
C GLY A 163 37.18 36.33 -23.70
N LEU A 164 37.99 35.62 -24.47
CA LEU A 164 39.39 35.99 -24.75
C LEU A 164 39.66 36.31 -26.23
N TYR A 165 38.62 36.35 -27.06
CA TYR A 165 38.73 36.56 -28.51
C TYR A 165 39.73 35.61 -29.19
N ILE A 166 39.71 34.34 -28.79
CA ILE A 166 40.57 33.28 -29.34
C ILE A 166 39.75 32.31 -30.20
N SER A 167 40.40 31.71 -31.18
CA SER A 167 39.85 30.62 -31.98
C SER A 167 40.24 29.27 -31.39
N ILE A 168 39.27 28.36 -31.33
CA ILE A 168 39.46 26.98 -30.84
C ILE A 168 39.01 26.02 -31.94
N GLU A 169 39.91 25.15 -32.37
CA GLU A 169 39.64 24.12 -33.38
C GLU A 169 39.78 22.72 -32.79
N ASP A 170 38.83 21.84 -33.10
CA ASP A 170 38.90 20.41 -32.77
C ASP A 170 39.59 19.66 -33.91
N THR A 171 40.68 18.97 -33.61
CA THR A 171 41.43 18.15 -34.57
C THR A 171 41.17 16.65 -34.43
N GLY A 172 40.07 16.24 -33.79
CA GLY A 172 39.66 14.84 -33.65
C GLY A 172 40.46 14.03 -32.63
N GLY A 173 41.14 14.72 -31.71
CA GLY A 173 42.01 14.11 -30.68
C GLY A 173 42.74 15.12 -29.80
N ALA A 174 42.76 16.39 -30.22
CA ALA A 174 43.20 17.52 -29.40
C ALA A 174 42.42 18.77 -29.80
N TYR A 175 42.33 19.72 -28.88
CA TYR A 175 41.84 21.08 -29.16
C TYR A 175 43.03 22.00 -29.34
N ARG A 176 43.05 22.74 -30.45
CA ARG A 176 44.07 23.74 -30.72
C ARG A 176 43.53 25.13 -30.44
N TRP A 177 44.18 25.85 -29.54
CA TRP A 177 43.80 27.22 -29.17
C TRP A 177 44.73 28.22 -29.84
N ARG A 178 44.14 29.21 -30.54
CA ARG A 178 44.85 30.23 -31.32
C ARG A 178 44.34 31.63 -30.99
N GLY A 179 45.23 32.60 -30.88
CA GLY A 179 44.85 34.00 -30.67
C GLY A 179 46.05 34.90 -30.48
N GLU A 180 45.79 36.21 -30.48
CA GLU A 180 46.84 37.23 -30.35
C GLU A 180 47.42 37.33 -28.93
N GLY A 181 46.76 36.70 -27.94
CA GLY A 181 47.16 36.81 -26.55
C GLY A 181 46.34 37.84 -25.78
N CYS A 182 46.86 38.12 -24.60
CA CYS A 182 46.52 39.18 -23.69
C CYS A 182 47.88 39.75 -23.23
#